data_AF-A0A0N1I5N6-F1
#
_entry.id   AF-A0A0N1I5N6-F1
#
_cell.length_a   1.000
_cell.length_b   1.000
_cell.length_c   1.000
_cell.angle_alpha   90.00
_cell.angle_beta   90.00
_cell.angle_gamma   90.00
#
_symmetry.space_group_name_H-M   'P 1'
#
loop_
_entity.id
_entity.type
_entity.pdbx_description
1 polymer ?
#
loop_
_entity_poly.entity_id
_entity_poly.type
_entity_poly.pdbx_seq_one_letter_code
_entity_poly.pdbx_strand_id
1 'polypeptide(L)'
;MPILVKDFTWTQSPTNLQIKIPSKSTNKNNIDVFTTDTYIKIHFNPFLFEIFLLHDVDNERSKCIVQEESIVLELIKKKQNDWECLEKCLTKEEKKELRQKILEKCQEEAKEKAEQKSIKKSEMDRFTVQKAMEIDSQQHALMDSRRDAERNKAMNELQQWNDSLKPINTSKKAPKYTNSIWPHNIKKNENTVKIVELPSSDDEKNDNKTKKQPAQRKQPVNKTLPSNKQSKTPVRSEYVEKMKKETAKRVLPKLREAGEVVITHTPRTFPTPSRESAAQEEEAWLKNITQARRAIGWFVSEDLRPEEHDPQWCKEKGDEFFRNGNFLGAISAYTHGITLSDKLPSLYSNRAAAHFALGNFNKCVNDTSTALDLLNPPCEGNRKSRAKCIARRAAALVRLGYLNKAIDEMKAAAKLLPEDENIKKDIHNMERAWEQNPDSD
;
A
#
# COMPACT_ATOMS: atom_id res chain seq x y z
N MET A 1 -0.69 -37.92 13.23
CA MET A 1 0.52 -38.19 12.42
C MET A 1 0.08 -38.31 10.98
N PRO A 2 0.76 -37.64 10.02
CA PRO A 2 0.37 -37.75 8.62
C PRO A 2 0.61 -39.18 8.10
N ILE A 3 -0.27 -39.64 7.23
CA ILE A 3 -0.23 -40.96 6.61
C ILE A 3 0.67 -40.87 5.37
N LEU A 4 1.75 -41.65 5.35
CA LEU A 4 2.66 -41.69 4.20
C LEU A 4 1.99 -42.40 3.02
N VAL A 5 1.87 -41.70 1.90
CA VAL A 5 1.34 -42.26 0.65
C VAL A 5 2.45 -43.00 -0.06
N LYS A 6 2.30 -44.33 -0.19
CA LYS A 6 3.20 -45.20 -0.98
C LYS A 6 2.60 -45.61 -2.32
N ASP A 7 1.30 -45.41 -2.48
CA ASP A 7 0.57 -45.75 -3.69
C ASP A 7 0.68 -44.59 -4.68
N PHE A 8 1.70 -44.63 -5.54
CA PHE A 8 1.86 -43.68 -6.63
C PHE A 8 2.25 -44.42 -7.91
N THR A 9 1.89 -43.85 -9.04
CA THR A 9 2.30 -44.34 -10.36
C THR A 9 3.21 -43.32 -11.00
N TRP A 10 4.29 -43.77 -11.62
CA TRP A 10 5.18 -42.88 -12.35
C TRP A 10 5.45 -43.44 -13.75
N THR A 11 5.60 -42.53 -14.69
CA THR A 11 6.00 -42.83 -16.06
C THR A 11 7.18 -41.94 -16.42
N GLN A 12 8.01 -42.41 -17.33
CA GLN A 12 9.16 -41.64 -17.80
C GLN A 12 9.25 -41.60 -19.31
N SER A 13 9.79 -40.49 -19.76
CA SER A 13 10.28 -40.22 -21.10
C SER A 13 11.78 -39.85 -20.96
N PRO A 14 12.56 -39.87 -22.05
CA PRO A 14 13.98 -39.46 -21.99
C PRO A 14 14.18 -38.04 -21.43
N THR A 15 13.19 -37.15 -21.62
CA THR A 15 13.26 -35.75 -21.17
C THR A 15 12.41 -35.47 -19.94
N ASN A 16 11.27 -36.14 -19.81
CA ASN A 16 10.24 -35.80 -18.82
C ASN A 16 9.95 -36.98 -17.91
N LEU A 17 9.53 -36.69 -16.69
CA LEU A 17 9.11 -37.68 -15.71
C LEU A 17 7.76 -37.24 -15.15
N GLN A 18 6.77 -38.13 -15.21
CA GLN A 18 5.42 -37.85 -14.73
C GLN A 18 5.13 -38.69 -13.49
N ILE A 19 4.83 -38.06 -12.35
CA ILE A 19 4.42 -38.75 -11.12
C ILE A 19 2.95 -38.44 -10.88
N LYS A 20 2.12 -39.48 -10.81
CA LYS A 20 0.70 -39.37 -10.50
C LYS A 20 0.42 -39.96 -9.12
N ILE A 21 -0.05 -39.09 -8.23
CA ILE A 21 -0.38 -39.39 -6.83
C ILE A 21 -1.91 -39.33 -6.70
N PRO A 22 -2.58 -40.43 -6.33
CA PRO A 22 -4.02 -40.41 -6.09
C PRO A 22 -4.33 -39.53 -4.87
N SER A 23 -5.26 -38.58 -5.03
CA SER A 23 -5.67 -37.68 -3.95
C SER A 23 -7.19 -37.64 -3.88
N LYS A 24 -7.76 -37.99 -2.72
CA LYS A 24 -9.21 -37.86 -2.47
C LYS A 24 -9.61 -36.43 -2.05
N SER A 25 -8.73 -35.44 -2.25
CA SER A 25 -8.92 -34.09 -1.74
C SER A 25 -9.65 -33.23 -2.76
N THR A 26 -10.87 -32.83 -2.43
CA THR A 26 -11.75 -31.99 -3.25
C THR A 26 -11.31 -30.52 -3.34
N ASN A 27 -10.38 -30.06 -2.48
CA ASN A 27 -10.00 -28.65 -2.37
C ASN A 27 -8.54 -28.41 -2.76
N LYS A 28 -8.32 -27.63 -3.84
CA LYS A 28 -6.99 -27.20 -4.33
C LYS A 28 -6.21 -26.38 -3.31
N ASN A 29 -6.88 -25.67 -2.41
CA ASN A 29 -6.26 -24.74 -1.46
C ASN A 29 -5.58 -25.43 -0.25
N ASN A 30 -5.83 -26.72 -0.02
CA ASN A 30 -5.30 -27.45 1.15
C ASN A 30 -4.09 -28.33 0.80
N ILE A 31 -3.44 -28.07 -0.33
CA ILE A 31 -2.31 -28.87 -0.83
C ILE A 31 -1.06 -28.00 -0.80
N ASP A 32 -0.13 -28.35 0.09
CA ASP A 32 1.19 -27.71 0.16
C ASP A 32 2.18 -28.53 -0.64
N VAL A 33 2.76 -27.93 -1.69
CA VAL A 33 3.78 -28.55 -2.54
C VAL A 33 5.12 -27.88 -2.27
N PHE A 34 6.10 -28.66 -1.85
CA PHE A 34 7.50 -28.24 -1.70
C PHE A 34 8.35 -29.05 -2.69
N THR A 35 8.86 -28.37 -3.72
CA THR A 35 9.69 -28.96 -4.78
C THR A 35 11.06 -28.34 -4.80
N THR A 36 12.08 -29.20 -4.95
CA THR A 36 13.48 -28.85 -5.18
C THR A 36 14.05 -29.79 -6.22
N ASP A 37 15.28 -29.53 -6.67
CA ASP A 37 15.95 -30.31 -7.70
C ASP A 37 16.07 -31.81 -7.36
N THR A 38 16.16 -32.16 -6.08
CA THR A 38 16.42 -33.54 -5.61
C THR A 38 15.36 -34.09 -4.66
N TYR A 39 14.44 -33.25 -4.18
CA TYR A 39 13.50 -33.60 -3.14
C TYR A 39 12.14 -32.98 -3.39
N ILE A 40 11.10 -33.80 -3.28
CA ILE A 40 9.71 -33.38 -3.43
C ILE A 40 8.94 -33.85 -2.19
N LYS A 41 8.20 -32.91 -1.61
CA LYS A 41 7.31 -33.14 -0.48
C LYS A 41 5.96 -32.51 -0.79
N ILE A 42 4.91 -33.32 -0.75
CA ILE A 42 3.53 -32.86 -0.94
C ILE A 42 2.74 -33.22 0.30
N HIS A 43 2.07 -32.24 0.89
CA HIS A 43 1.22 -32.42 2.04
C HIS A 43 -0.22 -32.09 1.69
N PHE A 44 -1.13 -33.03 1.94
CA PHE A 44 -2.57 -32.85 1.76
C PHE A 44 -3.28 -33.62 2.87
N ASN A 45 -3.84 -32.92 3.85
CA ASN A 45 -4.32 -33.51 5.10
C ASN A 45 -5.31 -34.69 4.86
N PRO A 46 -5.12 -35.88 5.47
CA PRO A 46 -4.09 -36.32 6.43
C PRO A 46 -2.84 -36.96 5.83
N PHE A 47 -2.64 -36.88 4.52
CA PHE A 47 -1.60 -37.56 3.77
C PHE A 47 -0.33 -36.73 3.58
N LEU A 48 0.81 -37.41 3.54
CA LEU A 48 2.11 -36.86 3.20
C LEU A 48 2.77 -37.75 2.15
N PHE A 49 3.17 -37.14 1.04
CA PHE A 49 4.01 -37.77 0.04
C PHE A 49 5.41 -37.14 0.12
N GLU A 50 6.43 -37.99 0.17
CA GLU A 50 7.82 -37.57 0.28
C GLU A 50 8.69 -38.47 -0.58
N ILE A 51 9.49 -37.87 -1.46
CA ILE A 51 10.36 -38.61 -2.37
C ILE A 51 11.70 -37.91 -2.57
N PHE A 52 12.77 -38.71 -2.60
CA PHE A 52 14.13 -38.28 -2.89
C PHE A 52 14.52 -38.80 -4.28
N LEU A 53 14.60 -37.90 -5.24
CA LEU A 53 14.81 -38.23 -6.65
C LEU A 53 16.21 -38.79 -6.89
N LEU A 54 16.31 -39.80 -7.77
CA LEU A 54 17.59 -40.39 -8.19
C LEU A 54 18.52 -39.38 -8.85
N HIS A 55 17.98 -38.55 -9.74
CA HIS A 55 18.71 -37.53 -10.47
C HIS A 55 18.06 -36.16 -10.35
N ASP A 56 18.85 -35.12 -10.61
CA ASP A 56 18.41 -33.73 -10.47
C ASP A 56 17.39 -33.36 -11.55
N VAL A 57 16.35 -32.68 -11.12
CA VAL A 57 15.25 -32.14 -11.93
C VAL A 57 15.37 -30.63 -12.00
N ASP A 58 14.94 -30.05 -13.12
CA ASP A 58 14.85 -28.60 -13.29
C ASP A 58 13.56 -28.08 -12.63
N ASN A 59 13.66 -27.45 -11.46
CA ASN A 59 12.51 -26.95 -10.71
C ASN A 59 11.80 -25.77 -11.42
N GLU A 60 12.50 -24.99 -12.24
CA GLU A 60 11.91 -23.80 -12.88
C GLU A 60 10.99 -24.16 -14.05
N ARG A 61 11.29 -25.24 -14.76
CA ARG A 61 10.52 -25.69 -15.93
C ARG A 61 9.49 -26.77 -15.60
N SER A 62 9.61 -27.41 -14.44
CA SER A 62 8.70 -28.45 -13.98
C SER A 62 7.34 -27.88 -13.59
N LYS A 63 6.27 -28.66 -13.78
CA LYS A 63 4.89 -28.25 -13.52
C LYS A 63 4.20 -29.20 -12.56
N CYS A 64 3.33 -28.65 -11.72
CA CYS A 64 2.46 -29.44 -10.83
C CYS A 64 1.01 -29.13 -11.20
N ILE A 65 0.25 -30.17 -11.54
CA ILE A 65 -1.15 -30.10 -11.94
C ILE A 65 -1.98 -30.83 -10.89
N VAL A 66 -2.80 -30.09 -10.15
CA VAL A 66 -3.73 -30.64 -9.16
C VAL A 66 -5.09 -30.85 -9.84
N GLN A 67 -5.46 -32.12 -10.04
CA GLN A 67 -6.78 -32.55 -10.54
C GLN A 67 -7.68 -32.96 -9.37
N GLU A 68 -8.97 -33.20 -9.62
CA GLU A 68 -9.96 -33.53 -8.58
C GLU A 68 -9.67 -34.84 -7.83
N GLU A 69 -9.13 -35.84 -8.52
CA GLU A 69 -8.84 -37.17 -7.94
C GLU A 69 -7.34 -37.53 -7.95
N SER A 70 -6.48 -36.68 -8.50
CA SER A 70 -5.03 -36.94 -8.53
C SER A 70 -4.17 -35.69 -8.66
N ILE A 71 -2.96 -35.76 -8.09
CA ILE A 71 -1.91 -34.76 -8.26
C ILE A 71 -0.91 -35.32 -9.28
N VAL A 72 -0.70 -34.58 -10.37
CA VAL A 72 0.21 -34.94 -11.46
C VAL A 72 1.39 -33.97 -11.45
N LEU A 73 2.59 -34.49 -11.21
CA LEU A 73 3.84 -33.76 -11.32
C LEU A 73 4.47 -34.06 -12.67
N GLU A 74 4.69 -33.04 -13.49
CA GLU A 74 5.45 -33.10 -14.73
C GLU A 74 6.84 -32.50 -14.50
N LEU A 75 7.80 -33.37 -14.25
CA LEU A 75 9.18 -33.03 -13.93
C LEU A 75 10.05 -33.11 -15.18
N ILE A 76 10.97 -32.16 -15.35
CA ILE A 76 11.92 -32.17 -16.48
C ILE A 76 13.31 -32.58 -15.98
N LYS A 77 13.87 -33.64 -16.57
CA LYS A 77 15.19 -34.17 -16.20
C LYS A 77 16.29 -33.19 -16.64
N LYS A 78 17.27 -32.88 -15.78
CA LYS A 78 18.44 -32.09 -16.20
C LYS A 78 19.38 -32.86 -17.12
N LYS A 79 19.44 -34.19 -16.96
CA LYS A 79 20.21 -35.11 -17.81
C LYS A 79 19.25 -36.10 -18.48
N GLN A 80 19.39 -36.27 -19.79
CA GLN A 80 18.59 -37.21 -20.59
C GLN A 80 19.06 -38.65 -20.33
N ASN A 81 18.69 -39.19 -19.17
CA ASN A 81 18.97 -40.56 -18.77
C ASN A 81 17.66 -41.27 -18.41
N ASP A 82 17.60 -42.56 -18.71
CA ASP A 82 16.54 -43.43 -18.22
C ASP A 82 16.78 -43.74 -16.74
N TRP A 83 15.73 -43.65 -15.94
CA TRP A 83 15.80 -43.88 -14.50
C TRP A 83 15.39 -45.33 -14.24
N GLU A 84 16.26 -46.11 -13.62
CA GLU A 84 15.95 -47.49 -13.21
C GLU A 84 14.95 -47.49 -12.03
N CYS A 85 15.11 -46.51 -11.13
CA CYS A 85 14.25 -46.29 -9.96
C CYS A 85 13.97 -44.79 -9.78
N LEU A 86 12.79 -44.46 -9.25
CA LEU A 86 12.41 -43.07 -8.94
C LEU A 86 13.11 -42.54 -7.67
N GLU A 87 13.34 -43.43 -6.70
CA GLU A 87 13.94 -43.11 -5.40
C GLU A 87 15.42 -43.49 -5.29
N LYS A 88 16.18 -42.69 -4.56
CA LYS A 88 17.50 -43.09 -4.03
C LYS A 88 17.32 -44.11 -2.90
N CYS A 89 17.94 -45.29 -3.02
CA CYS A 89 18.02 -46.29 -1.96
C CYS A 89 18.94 -45.80 -0.83
N LEU A 90 18.39 -45.04 0.12
CA LEU A 90 19.11 -44.46 1.26
C LEU A 90 18.57 -44.99 2.59
N THR A 91 19.45 -45.09 3.58
CA THR A 91 19.09 -45.39 4.97
C THR A 91 18.29 -44.24 5.60
N LYS A 92 17.59 -44.52 6.70
CA LYS A 92 16.73 -43.52 7.37
C LYS A 92 17.52 -42.30 7.87
N GLU A 93 18.78 -42.50 8.27
CA GLU A 93 19.67 -41.44 8.77
C GLU A 93 20.14 -40.54 7.63
N GLU A 94 20.58 -41.12 6.51
CA GLU A 94 20.96 -40.38 5.30
C GLU A 94 19.80 -39.56 4.73
N LYS A 95 18.57 -40.10 4.73
CA LYS A 95 17.36 -39.34 4.33
C LYS A 95 17.13 -38.12 5.24
N LYS A 96 17.41 -38.23 6.54
CA LYS A 96 17.24 -37.12 7.50
C LYS A 96 18.29 -36.04 7.27
N GLU A 97 19.56 -36.42 7.09
CA GLU A 97 20.64 -35.48 6.83
C GLU A 97 20.44 -34.74 5.51
N LEU A 98 20.07 -35.46 4.45
CA LEU A 98 19.79 -34.87 3.15
C LEU A 98 18.63 -33.87 3.22
N ARG A 99 17.56 -34.22 3.93
CA ARG A 99 16.43 -33.30 4.17
C ARG A 99 16.88 -32.03 4.89
N GLN A 100 17.73 -32.15 5.91
CA GLN A 100 18.24 -31.00 6.65
C GLN A 100 19.10 -30.09 5.77
N LYS A 101 20.03 -30.67 4.97
CA LYS A 101 20.87 -29.93 4.03
C LYS A 101 20.05 -29.19 2.97
N ILE A 102 19.02 -29.83 2.42
CA ILE A 102 18.13 -29.21 1.43
C ILE A 102 17.35 -28.05 2.04
N LEU A 103 16.82 -28.23 3.26
CA LEU A 103 16.06 -27.20 3.94
C LEU A 103 16.92 -25.98 4.31
N GLU A 104 18.16 -26.21 4.74
CA GLU A 104 19.15 -25.16 5.02
C GLU A 104 19.49 -24.38 3.75
N LYS A 105 19.81 -25.07 2.65
CA LYS A 105 20.07 -24.43 1.36
C LYS A 105 18.89 -23.59 0.87
N CYS A 106 17.66 -24.12 0.94
CA CYS A 106 16.47 -23.36 0.55
C CYS A 106 16.25 -22.13 1.44
N GLN A 107 16.58 -22.23 2.74
CA GLN A 107 16.46 -21.11 3.67
C GLN A 107 17.49 -20.02 3.35
N GLU A 108 18.72 -20.39 2.99
CA GLU A 108 19.76 -19.45 2.55
C GLU A 108 19.36 -18.73 1.26
N GLU A 109 18.96 -19.46 0.22
CA GLU A 109 18.49 -18.85 -1.03
C GLU A 109 17.28 -17.92 -0.83
N ALA A 110 16.37 -18.27 0.08
CA ALA A 110 15.23 -17.42 0.42
C ALA A 110 15.66 -16.13 1.12
N LYS A 111 16.67 -16.19 2.01
CA LYS A 111 17.26 -15.01 2.67
C LYS A 111 17.94 -14.10 1.65
N GLU A 112 18.78 -14.66 0.78
CA GLU A 112 19.48 -13.90 -0.26
C GLU A 112 18.49 -13.20 -1.21
N LYS A 113 17.44 -13.90 -1.65
CA LYS A 113 16.38 -13.31 -2.48
C LYS A 113 15.64 -12.19 -1.76
N ALA A 114 15.41 -12.31 -0.45
CA ALA A 114 14.78 -11.26 0.35
C ALA A 114 15.69 -10.03 0.50
N GLU A 115 16.98 -10.23 0.78
CA GLU A 115 17.99 -9.17 0.84
C GLU A 115 18.12 -8.44 -0.50
N GLN A 116 18.22 -9.18 -1.61
CA GLN A 116 18.28 -8.59 -2.95
C GLN A 116 17.02 -7.78 -3.29
N LYS A 117 15.83 -8.23 -2.90
CA LYS A 117 14.58 -7.45 -3.06
C LYS A 117 14.61 -6.18 -2.22
N SER A 118 15.11 -6.25 -0.99
CA SER A 118 15.27 -5.09 -0.12
C SER A 118 16.26 -4.08 -0.70
N ILE A 119 17.40 -4.55 -1.22
CA ILE A 119 18.42 -3.71 -1.86
C ILE A 119 17.82 -3.02 -3.08
N LYS A 120 17.23 -3.77 -4.02
CA LYS A 120 16.58 -3.21 -5.22
C LYS A 120 15.50 -2.18 -4.89
N LYS A 121 14.71 -2.43 -3.84
CA LYS A 121 13.72 -1.45 -3.36
C LYS A 121 14.40 -0.17 -2.87
N SER A 122 15.43 -0.29 -2.04
CA SER A 122 16.16 0.88 -1.53
C SER A 122 16.87 1.68 -2.64
N GLU A 123 17.38 1.01 -3.67
CA GLU A 123 17.96 1.64 -4.86
C GLU A 123 16.90 2.40 -5.67
N MET A 124 15.73 1.81 -5.90
CA MET A 124 14.62 2.51 -6.58
C MET A 124 14.16 3.72 -5.75
N ASP A 125 13.98 3.57 -4.45
CA ASP A 125 13.57 4.66 -3.57
C ASP A 125 14.60 5.80 -3.61
N ARG A 126 15.89 5.48 -3.50
CA ARG A 126 16.98 6.48 -3.64
C ARG A 126 16.95 7.19 -4.99
N PHE A 127 16.76 6.44 -6.08
CA PHE A 127 16.68 7.00 -7.43
C PHE A 127 15.49 7.96 -7.57
N THR A 128 14.32 7.59 -7.04
CA THR A 128 13.13 8.44 -7.09
C THR A 128 13.32 9.74 -6.31
N VAL A 129 13.92 9.69 -5.11
CA VAL A 129 14.24 10.87 -4.31
C VAL A 129 15.23 11.77 -5.04
N GLN A 130 16.28 11.20 -5.63
CA GLN A 130 17.26 11.97 -6.38
C GLN A 130 16.63 12.69 -7.58
N LYS A 131 15.73 12.02 -8.31
CA LYS A 131 15.00 12.66 -9.42
C LYS A 131 14.04 13.75 -8.96
N ALA A 132 13.36 13.56 -7.82
CA ALA A 132 12.51 14.59 -7.24
C ALA A 132 13.32 15.84 -6.84
N MET A 133 14.46 15.66 -6.18
CA MET A 133 15.37 16.75 -5.83
C MET A 133 15.92 17.49 -7.05
N GLU A 134 16.22 16.77 -8.13
CA GLU A 134 16.68 17.37 -9.39
C GLU A 134 15.61 18.29 -10.02
N ILE A 135 14.36 17.84 -10.03
CA ILE A 135 13.22 18.63 -10.52
C ILE A 135 13.01 19.87 -9.64
N ASP A 136 13.03 19.70 -8.33
CA ASP A 136 12.84 20.79 -7.37
C ASP A 136 13.96 21.84 -7.48
N SER A 137 15.21 21.40 -7.62
CA SER A 137 16.36 22.28 -7.85
C SER A 137 16.22 23.09 -9.13
N GLN A 138 15.76 22.48 -10.23
CA GLN A 138 15.48 23.20 -11.47
C GLN A 138 14.37 24.25 -11.30
N GLN A 139 13.32 23.92 -10.55
CA GLN A 139 12.24 24.87 -10.25
C GLN A 139 12.73 26.04 -9.40
N HIS A 140 13.50 25.76 -8.34
CA HIS A 140 14.11 26.79 -7.51
C HIS A 140 15.02 27.72 -8.31
N ALA A 141 15.90 27.17 -9.17
CA ALA A 141 16.76 27.97 -10.03
C ALA A 141 15.98 28.90 -10.99
N LEU A 142 14.86 28.42 -11.55
CA LEU A 142 13.98 29.24 -12.38
C LEU A 142 13.31 30.37 -11.57
N MET A 143 12.86 30.09 -10.35
CA MET A 143 12.25 31.10 -9.48
C MET A 143 13.26 32.17 -9.06
N ASP A 144 14.49 31.76 -8.72
CA ASP A 144 15.56 32.68 -8.35
C ASP A 144 15.97 33.55 -9.54
N SER A 145 16.07 32.97 -10.75
CA SER A 145 16.32 33.74 -11.98
C SER A 145 15.25 34.80 -12.25
N ARG A 146 13.96 34.47 -12.03
CA ARG A 146 12.86 35.44 -12.16
C ARG A 146 12.95 36.55 -11.12
N ARG A 147 13.20 36.19 -9.85
CA ARG A 147 13.34 37.15 -8.75
C ARG A 147 14.50 38.12 -9.01
N ASP A 148 15.62 37.60 -9.50
CA ASP A 148 16.80 38.40 -9.83
C ASP A 148 16.54 39.32 -11.03
N ALA A 149 15.80 38.86 -12.05
CA ALA A 149 15.40 39.68 -13.18
C ALA A 149 14.51 40.86 -12.74
N GLU A 150 13.52 40.62 -11.88
CA GLU A 150 12.67 41.67 -11.30
C GLU A 150 13.48 42.64 -10.44
N ARG A 151 14.38 42.13 -9.59
CA ARG A 151 15.28 42.96 -8.77
C ARG A 151 16.14 43.86 -9.65
N ASN A 152 16.74 43.32 -10.70
CA ASN A 152 17.57 44.06 -11.64
C ASN A 152 16.77 45.13 -12.40
N LYS A 153 15.53 44.81 -12.81
CA LYS A 153 14.63 45.78 -13.45
C LYS A 153 14.32 46.94 -12.49
N ALA A 154 13.96 46.65 -11.25
CA ALA A 154 13.69 47.67 -10.23
C ALA A 154 14.93 48.53 -9.93
N MET A 155 16.12 47.92 -9.85
CA MET A 155 17.36 48.67 -9.66
C MET A 155 17.65 49.60 -10.85
N ASN A 156 17.42 49.14 -12.08
CA ASN A 156 17.59 49.95 -13.28
C ASN A 156 16.60 51.13 -13.32
N GLU A 157 15.33 50.91 -12.95
CA GLU A 157 14.33 51.98 -12.85
C GLU A 157 14.71 53.03 -11.80
N LEU A 158 15.20 52.58 -10.63
CA LEU A 158 15.68 53.48 -9.58
C LEU A 158 16.91 54.29 -10.05
N GLN A 159 17.82 53.65 -10.78
CA GLN A 159 18.98 54.33 -11.36
C GLN A 159 18.58 55.37 -12.41
N GLN A 160 17.64 55.03 -13.30
CA GLN A 160 17.09 55.98 -14.28
C GLN A 160 16.40 57.16 -13.60
N TRP A 161 15.62 56.90 -12.55
CA TRP A 161 15.00 57.97 -11.76
C TRP A 161 16.05 58.87 -11.10
N ASN A 162 17.11 58.29 -10.51
CA ASN A 162 18.20 59.06 -9.92
C ASN A 162 18.94 59.91 -10.96
N ASP A 163 19.16 59.37 -12.16
CA ASP A 163 19.77 60.12 -13.27
C ASP A 163 18.86 61.26 -13.77
N SER A 164 17.53 61.08 -13.75
CA SER A 164 16.55 62.12 -14.09
C SER A 164 16.51 63.29 -13.11
N LEU A 165 16.94 63.06 -11.85
CA LEU A 165 17.03 64.09 -10.81
C LEU A 165 18.34 64.88 -10.84
N LYS A 166 19.33 64.46 -11.64
CA LYS A 166 20.56 65.24 -11.83
C LYS A 166 20.22 66.51 -12.62
N PRO A 167 20.40 67.72 -12.06
CA PRO A 167 19.98 68.94 -12.73
C PRO A 167 20.75 69.13 -14.04
N ILE A 168 20.01 69.29 -15.14
CA ILE A 168 20.53 69.75 -16.43
C ILE A 168 21.10 71.15 -16.22
N ASN A 169 22.43 71.24 -16.29
CA ASN A 169 23.15 72.48 -16.12
C ASN A 169 22.94 73.36 -17.37
N THR A 170 21.85 74.12 -17.41
CA THR A 170 21.66 75.22 -18.37
C THR A 170 21.28 76.49 -17.63
N SER A 171 22.30 77.32 -17.40
CA SER A 171 22.27 78.78 -17.31
C SER A 171 20.90 79.45 -17.59
N LYS A 172 20.30 80.04 -16.54
CA LYS A 172 19.77 81.43 -16.51
C LYS A 172 19.22 81.79 -15.12
N LYS A 173 19.24 83.09 -14.83
CA LYS A 173 19.24 83.78 -13.51
C LYS A 173 17.98 83.62 -12.64
N ALA A 174 18.19 83.85 -11.33
CA ALA A 174 17.29 83.77 -10.16
C ALA A 174 16.04 84.71 -10.16
N PRO A 175 15.15 84.63 -9.14
CA PRO A 175 15.38 85.41 -7.92
C PRO A 175 15.01 84.71 -6.59
N LYS A 176 15.51 85.30 -5.49
CA LYS A 176 15.33 84.89 -4.09
C LYS A 176 14.04 85.50 -3.51
N TYR A 177 13.29 84.76 -2.69
CA TYR A 177 12.52 85.32 -1.57
C TYR A 177 12.25 84.28 -0.47
N THR A 178 11.92 84.77 0.72
CA THR A 178 12.22 84.22 2.05
C THR A 178 10.98 83.73 2.84
N ASN A 179 11.27 83.09 3.98
CA ASN A 179 10.51 82.95 5.23
C ASN A 179 9.60 81.72 5.45
N SER A 180 10.13 80.81 6.27
CA SER A 180 9.60 80.31 7.56
C SER A 180 8.09 80.10 7.76
N ILE A 181 7.71 78.86 8.07
CA ILE A 181 6.90 78.48 9.26
C ILE A 181 6.98 76.94 9.44
N TRP A 182 7.46 76.48 10.59
CA TRP A 182 7.29 75.11 11.11
C TRP A 182 6.06 75.08 12.04
N PRO A 183 5.56 73.89 12.46
CA PRO A 183 6.12 73.36 13.69
C PRO A 183 6.40 71.85 13.68
N HIS A 184 7.43 71.51 14.46
CA HIS A 184 7.84 70.19 14.93
C HIS A 184 6.68 69.28 15.38
N ASN A 185 6.87 67.96 15.26
CA ASN A 185 7.11 67.06 16.40
C ASN A 185 6.64 65.62 16.08
N ILE A 186 7.54 64.75 15.59
CA ILE A 186 7.37 63.30 15.74
C ILE A 186 8.69 62.72 16.25
N LYS A 187 8.58 62.19 17.47
CA LYS A 187 9.63 61.59 18.28
C LYS A 187 10.36 60.48 17.52
N LYS A 188 11.68 60.43 17.68
CA LYS A 188 12.51 59.26 17.41
C LYS A 188 11.93 58.07 18.19
N ASN A 189 11.41 57.08 17.49
CA ASN A 189 11.35 55.72 18.00
C ASN A 189 12.55 54.98 17.42
N GLU A 190 13.56 54.77 18.26
CA GLU A 190 14.59 53.78 18.04
C GLU A 190 13.92 52.40 18.16
N ASN A 191 13.49 51.84 17.03
CA ASN A 191 13.28 50.42 16.88
C ASN A 191 14.00 50.00 15.60
N THR A 192 15.33 49.88 15.72
CA THR A 192 16.16 49.15 14.77
C THR A 192 15.73 47.69 14.82
N VAL A 193 14.98 47.26 13.80
CA VAL A 193 14.68 45.84 13.58
C VAL A 193 16.02 45.14 13.33
N LYS A 194 16.54 44.46 14.35
CA LYS A 194 17.65 43.53 14.19
C LYS A 194 17.16 42.36 13.36
N ILE A 195 17.61 42.31 12.11
CA ILE A 195 17.57 41.11 11.29
C ILE A 195 18.51 40.11 11.99
N VAL A 196 17.94 39.08 12.60
CA VAL A 196 18.71 37.95 13.14
C VAL A 196 18.92 36.99 11.98
N GLU A 197 20.11 37.03 11.40
CA GLU A 197 20.61 35.95 10.55
C GLU A 197 20.90 34.74 11.45
N LEU A 198 20.19 33.64 11.21
CA LEU A 198 20.47 32.35 11.83
C LEU A 198 21.81 31.84 11.28
N PRO A 199 22.79 31.47 12.13
CA PRO A 199 24.05 30.95 11.65
C PRO A 199 23.88 29.55 11.05
N SER A 200 24.43 29.41 9.85
CA SER A 200 24.77 28.15 9.17
C SER A 200 25.55 27.25 10.11
N SER A 201 25.02 26.06 10.39
CA SER A 201 25.67 25.03 11.19
C SER A 201 26.29 24.01 10.24
N ASP A 202 27.48 24.32 9.73
CA ASP A 202 28.39 23.32 9.18
C ASP A 202 29.70 23.36 9.99
N ASP A 203 30.22 22.16 10.22
CA ASP A 203 31.49 21.78 10.84
C ASP A 203 31.55 21.73 12.38
N GLU A 204 31.29 20.53 12.92
CA GLU A 204 32.34 19.86 13.70
C GLU A 204 32.23 18.33 13.68
N LYS A 205 33.39 17.70 13.51
CA LYS A 205 33.62 16.27 13.32
C LYS A 205 33.74 15.52 14.66
N ASN A 206 33.06 14.37 14.69
CA ASN A 206 33.60 13.04 15.06
C ASN A 206 34.21 12.84 16.46
N ASP A 207 33.53 12.06 17.32
CA ASP A 207 34.23 10.97 18.05
C ASP A 207 33.32 9.84 18.59
N ASN A 208 33.64 8.64 18.12
CA ASN A 208 33.59 7.31 18.70
C ASN A 208 32.34 6.72 19.40
N LYS A 209 31.81 5.69 18.70
CA LYS A 209 30.99 4.57 19.19
C LYS A 209 31.70 3.77 20.29
N THR A 210 30.95 3.35 21.31
CA THR A 210 31.10 1.98 21.85
C THR A 210 29.77 1.42 22.38
N LYS A 211 29.44 0.24 21.87
CA LYS A 211 28.28 -0.59 22.18
C LYS A 211 28.25 -1.02 23.65
N LYS A 212 27.08 -1.03 24.28
CA LYS A 212 26.74 -2.02 25.33
C LYS A 212 25.31 -2.56 25.16
N GLN A 213 25.24 -3.88 25.15
CA GLN A 213 24.05 -4.72 24.98
C GLN A 213 23.20 -4.75 26.26
N PRO A 214 21.89 -5.07 26.16
CA PRO A 214 21.02 -5.25 27.31
C PRO A 214 21.30 -6.59 28.03
N ALA A 215 21.50 -6.51 29.36
CA ALA A 215 21.73 -7.65 30.22
C ALA A 215 20.44 -8.45 30.47
N GLN A 216 20.56 -9.77 30.32
CA GLN A 216 19.51 -10.76 30.53
C GLN A 216 19.11 -10.89 32.00
N ARG A 217 17.79 -10.93 32.23
CA ARG A 217 17.13 -11.20 33.50
C ARG A 217 17.31 -12.68 33.86
N LYS A 218 18.13 -12.98 34.86
CA LYS A 218 18.32 -14.33 35.41
C LYS A 218 17.09 -14.76 36.23
N GLN A 219 16.69 -16.02 36.07
CA GLN A 219 15.60 -16.65 36.82
C GLN A 219 15.95 -16.86 38.30
N PRO A 220 14.97 -16.89 39.21
CA PRO A 220 15.19 -17.17 40.62
C PRO A 220 15.44 -18.68 40.86
N VAL A 221 16.56 -18.95 41.53
CA VAL A 221 16.99 -20.27 41.98
C VAL A 221 16.26 -20.62 43.28
N ASN A 222 15.55 -21.76 43.29
CA ASN A 222 15.04 -22.39 44.51
C ASN A 222 16.21 -22.84 45.40
N LYS A 223 16.32 -22.27 46.60
CA LYS A 223 17.15 -22.82 47.69
C LYS A 223 16.26 -23.10 48.89
N THR A 224 15.91 -24.37 49.05
CA THR A 224 15.39 -24.97 50.28
C THR A 224 16.50 -24.96 51.35
N LEU A 225 16.21 -24.40 52.52
CA LEU A 225 17.05 -24.52 53.71
C LEU A 225 16.39 -25.49 54.71
N PRO A 226 17.17 -26.39 55.33
CA PRO A 226 16.66 -27.54 56.05
C PRO A 226 16.24 -27.21 57.48
N SER A 227 15.19 -27.89 57.92
CA SER A 227 14.71 -27.94 59.30
C SER A 227 15.77 -28.57 60.21
N ASN A 228 16.18 -27.86 61.26
CA ASN A 228 16.71 -28.51 62.44
C ASN A 228 16.08 -27.92 63.70
N LYS A 229 15.12 -28.68 64.25
CA LYS A 229 14.45 -28.42 65.52
C LYS A 229 15.45 -28.69 66.65
N GLN A 230 15.82 -27.65 67.38
CA GLN A 230 16.26 -27.81 68.76
C GLN A 230 15.23 -27.14 69.67
N SER A 231 14.45 -27.98 70.33
CA SER A 231 13.51 -27.62 71.38
C SER A 231 14.27 -27.03 72.57
N LYS A 232 14.20 -25.71 72.75
CA LYS A 232 14.59 -25.06 74.00
C LYS A 232 13.32 -24.81 74.83
N THR A 233 13.41 -25.18 76.09
CA THR A 233 12.35 -25.18 77.10
C THR A 233 11.72 -23.78 77.29
N PRO A 234 10.40 -23.69 77.56
CA PRO A 234 9.74 -22.41 77.72
C PRO A 234 10.04 -21.85 79.12
N VAL A 235 10.91 -20.84 79.20
CA VAL A 235 11.03 -20.00 80.40
C VAL A 235 9.80 -19.11 80.45
N ARG A 236 8.86 -19.46 81.32
CA ARG A 236 7.57 -18.78 81.49
C ARG A 236 7.73 -17.60 82.44
N SER A 237 8.29 -16.50 81.94
CA SER A 237 8.35 -15.23 82.68
C SER A 237 7.07 -14.44 82.46
N GLU A 238 6.52 -13.83 83.52
CA GLU A 238 5.31 -12.99 83.45
C GLU A 238 5.45 -11.84 82.44
N TYR A 239 6.67 -11.38 82.20
CA TYR A 239 7.01 -10.40 81.17
C TYR A 239 6.66 -10.89 79.76
N VAL A 240 6.93 -12.17 79.45
CA VAL A 240 6.61 -12.76 78.13
C VAL A 240 5.10 -12.89 77.94
N GLU A 241 4.34 -13.18 79.00
CA GLU A 241 2.88 -13.22 78.92
C GLU A 241 2.27 -11.82 78.78
N LYS A 242 2.85 -10.80 79.42
CA LYS A 242 2.44 -9.40 79.27
C LYS A 242 2.70 -8.88 77.86
N MET A 243 3.88 -9.17 77.30
CA MET A 243 4.21 -8.88 75.90
C MET A 243 3.32 -9.64 74.92
N LYS A 244 2.95 -10.90 75.21
CA LYS A 244 1.97 -11.65 74.39
C LYS A 244 0.58 -11.01 74.42
N LYS A 245 0.11 -10.52 75.57
CA LYS A 245 -1.18 -9.82 75.68
C LYS A 245 -1.16 -8.47 74.96
N GLU A 246 -0.05 -7.74 75.04
CA GLU A 246 0.11 -6.46 74.32
C GLU A 246 0.23 -6.65 72.80
N THR A 247 0.95 -7.68 72.34
CA THR A 247 1.01 -8.03 70.91
C THR A 247 -0.31 -8.55 70.38
N ALA A 248 -1.07 -9.32 71.17
CA ALA A 248 -2.43 -9.74 70.80
C ALA A 248 -3.42 -8.57 70.68
N LYS A 249 -3.19 -7.46 71.37
CA LYS A 249 -3.98 -6.22 71.24
C LYS A 249 -3.63 -5.39 70.00
N ARG A 250 -2.51 -5.66 69.32
CA ARG A 250 -2.15 -4.95 68.09
C ARG A 250 -2.95 -5.53 66.92
N VAL A 251 -4.07 -4.90 66.59
CA VAL A 251 -4.82 -5.21 65.37
C VAL A 251 -3.99 -4.73 64.18
N LEU A 252 -3.33 -5.67 63.50
CA LEU A 252 -2.66 -5.37 62.24
C LEU A 252 -3.74 -5.02 61.20
N PRO A 253 -3.56 -3.95 60.40
CA PRO A 253 -4.48 -3.65 59.32
C PRO A 253 -4.58 -4.84 58.36
N LYS A 254 -5.79 -5.12 57.87
CA LYS A 254 -6.07 -6.25 56.98
C LYS A 254 -5.12 -6.20 55.77
N LEU A 255 -4.50 -7.32 55.41
CA LEU A 255 -3.70 -7.40 54.18
C LEU A 255 -4.58 -7.05 52.98
N ARG A 256 -4.07 -6.22 52.07
CA ARG A 256 -4.76 -5.87 50.82
C ARG A 256 -4.97 -7.15 50.00
N GLU A 257 -6.19 -7.34 49.51
CA GLU A 257 -6.54 -8.45 48.61
C GLU A 257 -5.97 -8.15 47.20
N ALA A 258 -5.53 -9.19 46.49
CA ALA A 258 -5.02 -9.04 45.13
C ALA A 258 -6.21 -8.98 44.15
N GLY A 259 -6.33 -7.88 43.40
CA GLY A 259 -7.29 -7.71 42.32
C GLY A 259 -6.61 -7.82 40.95
N GLU A 260 -7.31 -8.38 39.97
CA GLU A 260 -6.89 -8.38 38.57
C GLU A 260 -7.40 -7.11 37.89
N VAL A 261 -6.48 -6.26 37.39
CA VAL A 261 -6.82 -5.05 36.66
C VAL A 261 -6.73 -5.36 35.17
N VAL A 262 -7.86 -5.35 34.48
CA VAL A 262 -7.88 -5.42 33.02
C VAL A 262 -7.52 -4.03 32.48
N ILE A 263 -6.29 -3.89 32.01
CA ILE A 263 -5.82 -2.66 31.37
C ILE A 263 -6.27 -2.69 29.90
N THR A 264 -7.27 -1.89 29.56
CA THR A 264 -7.64 -1.64 28.17
C THR A 264 -6.86 -0.42 27.68
N HIS A 265 -6.03 -0.62 26.65
CA HIS A 265 -5.33 0.49 26.02
C HIS A 265 -6.25 1.17 25.00
N THR A 266 -6.26 2.50 24.99
CA THR A 266 -6.89 3.26 23.92
C THR A 266 -6.12 2.99 22.62
N PRO A 267 -6.79 2.59 21.52
CA PRO A 267 -6.14 2.40 20.25
C PRO A 267 -5.59 3.75 19.77
N ARG A 268 -4.26 3.84 19.61
CA ARG A 268 -3.57 5.05 19.17
C ARG A 268 -2.91 4.79 17.83
N THR A 269 -3.06 5.73 16.89
CA THR A 269 -2.44 5.68 15.55
C THR A 269 -0.92 5.85 15.60
N PHE A 270 -0.43 6.60 16.59
CA PHE A 270 0.98 6.90 16.78
C PHE A 270 1.60 6.07 17.92
N PRO A 271 2.84 5.58 17.76
CA PRO A 271 3.51 4.71 18.72
C PRO A 271 4.03 5.45 19.97
N THR A 272 4.04 6.79 19.95
CA THR A 272 4.44 7.61 21.09
C THR A 272 3.46 7.46 22.27
N PRO A 273 3.90 7.55 23.53
CA PRO A 273 2.98 7.66 24.66
C PRO A 273 2.28 9.03 24.65
N SER A 274 1.02 9.11 25.11
CA SER A 274 0.26 10.38 25.15
C SER A 274 0.89 11.48 26.00
N ARG A 275 1.84 11.13 26.87
CA ARG A 275 2.58 12.09 27.69
C ARG A 275 3.64 12.87 26.89
N GLU A 276 4.15 12.25 25.83
CA GLU A 276 5.19 12.81 24.95
C GLU A 276 4.61 13.26 23.60
N SER A 277 3.29 13.16 23.43
CA SER A 277 2.64 13.48 22.17
C SER A 277 2.52 14.98 21.98
N ALA A 278 3.06 15.48 20.87
CA ALA A 278 2.69 16.77 20.31
C ALA A 278 1.32 16.63 19.63
N ALA A 279 0.24 16.56 20.40
CA ALA A 279 -1.11 16.29 19.91
C ALA A 279 -1.54 17.24 18.78
N GLN A 280 -1.13 18.52 18.85
CA GLN A 280 -1.41 19.51 17.80
C GLN A 280 -0.70 19.19 16.48
N GLU A 281 0.55 18.73 16.53
CA GLU A 281 1.33 18.36 15.34
C GLU A 281 0.81 17.05 14.73
N GLU A 282 0.41 16.09 15.56
CA GLU A 282 -0.21 14.84 15.12
C GLU A 282 -1.57 15.08 14.45
N GLU A 283 -2.40 15.95 15.01
CA GLU A 283 -3.65 16.38 14.37
C GLU A 283 -3.39 17.12 13.06
N ALA A 284 -2.39 18.00 13.02
CA ALA A 284 -2.01 18.69 11.80
C ALA A 284 -1.50 17.72 10.73
N TRP A 285 -0.74 16.70 11.13
CA TRP A 285 -0.28 15.64 10.24
C TRP A 285 -1.46 14.83 9.67
N LEU A 286 -2.42 14.45 10.51
CA LEU A 286 -3.64 13.76 10.05
C LEU A 286 -4.45 14.66 9.11
N LYS A 287 -4.61 15.96 9.42
CA LYS A 287 -5.27 16.94 8.54
C LYS A 287 -4.55 17.09 7.20
N ASN A 288 -3.22 17.14 7.20
CA ASN A 288 -2.42 17.23 5.98
C ASN A 288 -2.53 15.97 5.13
N ILE A 289 -2.53 14.78 5.74
CA ILE A 289 -2.70 13.51 5.04
C ILE A 289 -4.11 13.39 4.46
N THR A 290 -5.14 13.73 5.22
CA THR A 290 -6.53 13.72 4.74
C THR A 290 -6.71 14.72 3.60
N GLN A 291 -6.14 15.92 3.70
CA GLN A 291 -6.13 16.90 2.61
C GLN A 291 -5.40 16.39 1.36
N ALA A 292 -4.24 15.74 1.53
CA ALA A 292 -3.50 15.14 0.42
C ALA A 292 -4.28 14.00 -0.25
N ARG A 293 -4.91 13.11 0.54
CA ARG A 293 -5.78 12.04 0.02
C ARG A 293 -6.96 12.58 -0.76
N ARG A 294 -7.63 13.61 -0.24
CA ARG A 294 -8.72 14.31 -0.93
C ARG A 294 -8.28 14.95 -2.24
N ALA A 295 -7.08 15.57 -2.28
CA ALA A 295 -6.53 16.15 -3.50
C ALA A 295 -6.22 15.09 -4.57
N ILE A 296 -5.72 13.93 -4.16
CA ILE A 296 -5.46 12.78 -5.04
C ILE A 296 -6.77 12.11 -5.50
N GLY A 297 -7.88 12.36 -4.79
CA GLY A 297 -9.19 11.79 -5.06
C GLY A 297 -9.38 10.40 -4.44
N TRP A 298 -8.61 10.05 -3.41
CA TRP A 298 -8.81 8.81 -2.66
C TRP A 298 -9.86 9.03 -1.56
N PHE A 299 -11.05 8.47 -1.76
CA PHE A 299 -12.17 8.58 -0.82
C PHE A 299 -12.13 7.43 0.19
N VAL A 300 -11.90 7.77 1.46
CA VAL A 300 -11.97 6.84 2.60
C VAL A 300 -13.19 7.23 3.43
N SER A 301 -14.04 6.26 3.79
CA SER A 301 -15.27 6.47 4.55
C SER A 301 -15.09 7.33 5.81
N GLU A 302 -13.98 7.15 6.54
CA GLU A 302 -13.69 7.89 7.77
C GLU A 302 -13.40 9.38 7.55
N ASP A 303 -12.98 9.77 6.34
CA ASP A 303 -12.52 11.13 6.03
C ASP A 303 -13.64 12.02 5.48
N LEU A 304 -14.87 11.52 5.26
CA LEU A 304 -16.00 12.29 4.71
C LEU A 304 -16.81 12.99 5.79
N ARG A 305 -17.32 14.17 5.46
CA ARG A 305 -18.30 14.89 6.30
C ARG A 305 -19.68 14.23 6.18
N PRO A 306 -20.57 14.36 7.18
CA PRO A 306 -21.96 13.88 7.11
C PRO A 306 -22.71 14.31 5.83
N GLU A 307 -22.48 15.54 5.37
CA GLU A 307 -23.06 16.11 4.14
C GLU A 307 -22.57 15.45 2.85
N GLU A 308 -21.40 14.80 2.89
CA GLU A 308 -20.75 14.16 1.75
C GLU A 308 -21.19 12.70 1.57
N HIS A 309 -22.02 12.17 2.49
CA HIS A 309 -22.63 10.84 2.41
C HIS A 309 -23.91 10.79 1.56
N ASP A 310 -24.09 11.74 0.65
CA ASP A 310 -25.13 11.66 -0.38
C ASP A 310 -24.57 10.99 -1.66
N PRO A 311 -25.19 9.90 -2.17
CA PRO A 311 -24.84 9.31 -3.46
C PRO A 311 -24.80 10.32 -4.62
N GLN A 312 -25.67 11.34 -4.59
CA GLN A 312 -25.71 12.38 -5.61
C GLN A 312 -24.49 13.32 -5.53
N TRP A 313 -24.05 13.66 -4.33
CA TRP A 313 -22.82 14.43 -4.11
C TRP A 313 -21.59 13.66 -4.61
N CYS A 314 -21.51 12.36 -4.33
CA CYS A 314 -20.43 11.49 -4.82
C CYS A 314 -20.39 11.45 -6.36
N LYS A 315 -21.56 11.44 -7.01
CA LYS A 315 -21.66 11.51 -8.47
C LYS A 315 -21.09 12.83 -9.00
N GLU A 316 -21.54 13.96 -8.46
CA GLU A 316 -21.10 15.29 -8.90
C GLU A 316 -19.60 15.50 -8.68
N LYS A 317 -19.06 15.01 -7.57
CA LYS A 317 -17.62 15.02 -7.31
C LYS A 317 -16.84 14.12 -8.25
N GLY A 318 -17.33 12.92 -8.54
CA GLY A 318 -16.74 12.06 -9.56
C GLY A 318 -16.70 12.74 -10.93
N ASP A 319 -17.78 13.45 -11.30
CA ASP A 319 -17.87 14.20 -12.56
C ASP A 319 -16.89 15.40 -12.60
N GLU A 320 -16.60 16.04 -11.46
CA GLU A 320 -15.55 17.05 -11.32
C GLU A 320 -14.16 16.44 -11.57
N PHE A 321 -13.83 15.32 -10.91
CA PHE A 321 -12.56 14.63 -11.12
C PHE A 321 -12.40 14.13 -12.56
N PHE A 322 -13.48 13.63 -13.17
CA PHE A 322 -13.48 13.18 -14.56
C PHE A 322 -13.19 14.33 -15.52
N ARG A 323 -13.81 15.51 -15.31
CA ARG A 323 -13.52 16.72 -16.10
C ARG A 323 -12.08 17.21 -15.92
N ASN A 324 -11.52 17.06 -14.73
CA ASN A 324 -10.13 17.42 -14.43
C ASN A 324 -9.12 16.38 -14.95
N GLY A 325 -9.56 15.30 -15.59
CA GLY A 325 -8.70 14.22 -16.11
C GLY A 325 -8.16 13.26 -15.04
N ASN A 326 -8.55 13.41 -13.78
CA ASN A 326 -8.20 12.47 -12.72
C ASN A 326 -9.22 11.31 -12.70
N PHE A 327 -9.01 10.33 -13.58
CA PHE A 327 -9.91 9.18 -13.69
C PHE A 327 -9.86 8.23 -12.48
N LEU A 328 -8.72 8.12 -11.80
CA LEU A 328 -8.58 7.28 -10.60
C LEU A 328 -9.38 7.87 -9.43
N GLY A 329 -9.29 9.19 -9.23
CA GLY A 329 -10.10 9.90 -8.24
C GLY A 329 -11.59 9.80 -8.53
N ALA A 330 -11.98 9.92 -9.81
CA ALA A 330 -13.36 9.73 -10.23
C ALA A 330 -13.88 8.32 -9.91
N ILE A 331 -13.10 7.27 -10.19
CA ILE A 331 -13.47 5.88 -9.86
C ILE A 331 -13.65 5.71 -8.35
N SER A 332 -12.77 6.29 -7.53
CA SER A 332 -12.89 6.22 -6.07
C SER A 332 -14.18 6.89 -5.59
N ALA A 333 -14.49 8.09 -6.10
CA ALA A 333 -15.71 8.83 -5.76
C ALA A 333 -16.98 8.05 -6.16
N TYR A 334 -17.04 7.54 -7.40
CA TYR A 334 -18.20 6.73 -7.84
C TYR A 334 -18.32 5.43 -7.06
N THR A 335 -17.20 4.76 -6.75
CA THR A 335 -17.20 3.52 -5.96
C THR A 335 -17.73 3.78 -4.56
N HIS A 336 -17.34 4.89 -3.92
CA HIS A 336 -17.92 5.28 -2.65
C HIS A 336 -19.42 5.57 -2.78
N GLY A 337 -19.85 6.29 -3.81
CA GLY A 337 -21.27 6.50 -4.10
C GLY A 337 -22.07 5.20 -4.22
N ILE A 338 -21.48 4.17 -4.84
CA ILE A 338 -22.07 2.83 -4.97
C ILE A 338 -22.17 2.12 -3.61
N THR A 339 -21.16 2.27 -2.74
CA THR A 339 -21.24 1.72 -1.37
C THR A 339 -22.37 2.34 -0.54
N LEU A 340 -22.72 3.60 -0.83
CA LEU A 340 -23.83 4.30 -0.18
C LEU A 340 -25.18 3.92 -0.81
N SER A 341 -25.25 3.88 -2.14
CA SER A 341 -26.44 3.47 -2.87
C SER A 341 -26.09 2.68 -4.12
N ASP A 342 -26.43 1.40 -4.08
CA ASP A 342 -26.27 0.47 -5.19
C ASP A 342 -27.35 0.62 -6.28
N LYS A 343 -28.41 1.38 -6.00
CA LYS A 343 -29.59 1.46 -6.88
C LYS A 343 -29.50 2.53 -7.96
N LEU A 344 -28.41 3.29 -8.03
CA LEU A 344 -28.28 4.44 -8.93
C LEU A 344 -27.46 4.06 -10.19
N PRO A 345 -28.10 3.85 -11.37
CA PRO A 345 -27.40 3.39 -12.58
C PRO A 345 -26.39 4.41 -13.12
N SER A 346 -26.61 5.70 -12.84
CA SER A 346 -25.75 6.80 -13.28
C SER A 346 -24.32 6.67 -12.73
N LEU A 347 -24.16 6.19 -11.49
CA LEU A 347 -22.84 5.98 -10.87
C LEU A 347 -22.06 4.90 -11.60
N TYR A 348 -22.70 3.77 -11.90
CA TYR A 348 -22.12 2.68 -12.67
C TYR A 348 -21.75 3.12 -14.10
N SER A 349 -22.64 3.84 -14.80
CA SER A 349 -22.35 4.37 -16.14
C SER A 349 -21.16 5.33 -16.15
N ASN A 350 -21.05 6.22 -15.15
CA ASN A 350 -19.97 7.19 -15.09
C ASN A 350 -18.64 6.55 -14.64
N ARG A 351 -18.68 5.58 -13.70
CA ARG A 351 -17.52 4.76 -13.35
C ARG A 351 -17.01 3.95 -14.54
N ALA A 352 -17.91 3.38 -15.34
CA ALA A 352 -17.55 2.70 -16.58
C ALA A 352 -16.85 3.64 -17.57
N ALA A 353 -17.26 4.91 -17.66
CA ALA A 353 -16.59 5.90 -18.49
C ALA A 353 -15.16 6.18 -18.03
N ALA A 354 -14.94 6.29 -16.72
CA ALA A 354 -13.62 6.45 -16.14
C ALA A 354 -12.74 5.21 -16.34
N HIS A 355 -13.31 3.99 -16.21
CA HIS A 355 -12.60 2.75 -16.52
C HIS A 355 -12.22 2.65 -18.00
N PHE A 356 -13.10 3.07 -18.91
CA PHE A 356 -12.81 3.11 -20.34
C PHE A 356 -11.65 4.07 -20.65
N ALA A 357 -11.63 5.25 -20.04
CA ALA A 357 -10.55 6.23 -20.21
C ALA A 357 -9.19 5.72 -19.69
N LEU A 358 -9.18 4.89 -18.64
CA LEU A 358 -7.97 4.24 -18.12
C LEU A 358 -7.54 2.97 -18.88
N GLY A 359 -8.32 2.52 -19.88
CA GLY A 359 -8.05 1.27 -20.60
C GLY A 359 -8.47 -0.01 -19.88
N ASN A 360 -9.24 0.10 -18.79
CA ASN A 360 -9.77 -1.04 -18.04
C ASN A 360 -11.08 -1.57 -18.68
N PHE A 361 -10.98 -2.14 -19.88
CA PHE A 361 -12.16 -2.50 -20.70
C PHE A 361 -13.04 -3.60 -20.06
N ASN A 362 -12.45 -4.64 -19.45
CA ASN A 362 -13.22 -5.69 -18.78
C ASN A 362 -14.09 -5.14 -17.63
N LYS A 363 -13.55 -4.22 -16.82
CA LYS A 363 -14.31 -3.57 -15.74
C LYS A 363 -15.40 -2.66 -16.29
N CYS A 364 -15.13 -1.97 -17.40
CA CYS A 364 -16.13 -1.16 -18.11
C CYS A 364 -17.33 -2.01 -18.59
N VAL A 365 -17.08 -3.19 -19.17
CA VAL A 365 -18.14 -4.12 -19.61
C VAL A 365 -18.98 -4.60 -18.43
N ASN A 366 -18.35 -4.92 -17.29
CA ASN A 366 -19.07 -5.34 -16.09
C ASN A 366 -19.96 -4.20 -15.54
N ASP A 367 -19.40 -3.00 -15.36
CA ASP A 367 -20.15 -1.84 -14.83
C ASP A 367 -21.28 -1.38 -15.77
N THR A 368 -21.10 -1.48 -17.08
CA THR A 368 -22.17 -1.18 -18.03
C THR A 368 -23.27 -2.24 -18.02
N SER A 369 -22.92 -3.50 -17.77
CA SER A 369 -23.90 -4.59 -17.66
C SER A 369 -24.73 -4.45 -16.38
N THR A 370 -24.09 -4.17 -15.23
CA THR A 370 -24.82 -3.89 -13.98
C THR A 370 -25.70 -2.64 -14.12
N ALA A 371 -25.21 -1.58 -14.79
CA ALA A 371 -26.02 -0.40 -15.06
C ALA A 371 -27.27 -0.72 -15.90
N LEU A 372 -27.16 -1.61 -16.88
CA LEU A 372 -28.29 -2.04 -17.72
C LEU A 372 -29.28 -2.90 -16.94
N ASP A 373 -28.80 -3.77 -16.06
CA ASP A 373 -29.66 -4.58 -15.19
C ASP A 373 -30.52 -3.70 -14.28
N LEU A 374 -29.93 -2.63 -13.72
CA LEU A 374 -30.63 -1.64 -12.90
C LEU A 374 -31.59 -0.74 -13.70
N LEU A 375 -31.42 -0.62 -15.02
CA LEU A 375 -32.28 0.17 -15.90
C LEU A 375 -33.49 -0.62 -16.42
N ASN A 376 -33.74 -1.82 -15.88
CA ASN A 376 -34.95 -2.60 -16.13
C ASN A 376 -36.05 -2.24 -15.11
N PRO A 377 -37.31 -1.99 -15.54
CA PRO A 377 -37.87 -2.21 -16.87
C PRO A 377 -37.55 -1.09 -17.90
N PRO A 378 -37.55 -1.40 -19.21
CA PRO A 378 -37.41 -0.41 -20.28
C PRO A 378 -38.49 0.67 -20.22
N CYS A 379 -38.11 1.92 -20.02
CA CYS A 379 -39.01 3.07 -20.10
C CYS A 379 -38.39 4.20 -20.94
N GLU A 380 -39.23 5.09 -21.48
CA GLU A 380 -38.78 6.21 -22.33
C GLU A 380 -37.83 7.17 -21.58
N GLY A 381 -38.05 7.38 -20.28
CA GLY A 381 -37.13 8.20 -19.45
C GLY A 381 -35.72 7.61 -19.36
N ASN A 382 -35.60 6.28 -19.31
CA ASN A 382 -34.33 5.57 -19.22
C ASN A 382 -33.70 5.28 -20.59
N ARG A 383 -34.43 5.52 -21.69
CA ARG A 383 -34.01 5.20 -23.06
C ARG A 383 -32.63 5.76 -23.40
N LYS A 384 -32.38 7.04 -23.09
CA LYS A 384 -31.10 7.71 -23.34
C LYS A 384 -29.96 7.09 -22.52
N SER A 385 -30.19 6.86 -21.23
CA SER A 385 -29.19 6.26 -20.34
C SER A 385 -28.84 4.83 -20.75
N ARG A 386 -29.83 4.02 -21.16
CA ARG A 386 -29.60 2.67 -21.68
C ARG A 386 -28.79 2.69 -22.97
N ALA A 387 -29.16 3.53 -23.94
CA ALA A 387 -28.42 3.66 -25.19
C ALA A 387 -26.96 4.06 -24.94
N LYS A 388 -26.70 5.00 -24.02
CA LYS A 388 -25.35 5.41 -23.61
C LYS A 388 -24.56 4.26 -22.98
N CYS A 389 -25.18 3.44 -22.14
CA CYS A 389 -24.54 2.28 -21.53
C CYS A 389 -24.18 1.22 -22.57
N ILE A 390 -25.11 0.89 -23.47
CA ILE A 390 -24.90 -0.08 -24.56
C ILE A 390 -23.80 0.41 -25.49
N ALA A 391 -23.83 1.67 -25.92
CA ALA A 391 -22.80 2.25 -26.79
C ALA A 391 -21.41 2.19 -26.14
N ARG A 392 -21.31 2.46 -24.83
CA ARG A 392 -20.04 2.37 -24.10
C ARG A 392 -19.56 0.92 -23.96
N ARG A 393 -20.47 -0.04 -23.73
CA ARG A 393 -20.14 -1.46 -23.67
C ARG A 393 -19.62 -1.95 -25.01
N ALA A 394 -20.29 -1.60 -26.11
CA ALA A 394 -19.84 -1.89 -27.47
C ALA A 394 -18.45 -1.30 -27.75
N ALA A 395 -18.20 -0.04 -27.38
CA ALA A 395 -16.88 0.58 -27.52
C ALA A 395 -15.78 -0.17 -26.72
N ALA A 396 -16.11 -0.66 -25.52
CA ALA A 396 -15.19 -1.47 -24.71
C ALA A 396 -14.94 -2.85 -25.35
N LEU A 397 -15.97 -3.49 -25.91
CA LEU A 397 -15.85 -4.77 -26.61
C LEU A 397 -14.97 -4.68 -27.86
N VAL A 398 -15.07 -3.59 -28.63
CA VAL A 398 -14.15 -3.33 -29.77
C VAL A 398 -12.69 -3.30 -29.29
N ARG A 399 -12.42 -2.65 -28.16
CA ARG A 399 -11.06 -2.59 -27.59
C ARG A 399 -10.58 -3.93 -27.05
N LEU A 400 -11.50 -4.84 -26.68
CA LEU A 400 -11.19 -6.21 -26.29
C LEU A 400 -11.02 -7.17 -27.48
N GLY A 401 -11.38 -6.74 -28.71
CA GLY A 401 -11.27 -7.53 -29.93
C GLY A 401 -12.57 -8.20 -30.40
N TYR A 402 -13.65 -8.13 -29.62
CA TYR A 402 -14.94 -8.73 -29.98
C TYR A 402 -15.76 -7.81 -30.90
N LEU A 403 -15.36 -7.72 -32.17
CA LEU A 403 -15.98 -6.81 -33.15
C LEU A 403 -17.42 -7.19 -33.50
N ASN A 404 -17.71 -8.48 -33.72
CA ASN A 404 -19.06 -8.93 -34.09
C ASN A 404 -20.10 -8.56 -33.02
N LYS A 405 -19.81 -8.92 -31.77
CA LYS A 405 -20.68 -8.60 -30.62
C LYS A 405 -20.85 -7.08 -30.45
N ALA A 406 -19.78 -6.31 -30.67
CA ALA A 406 -19.85 -4.86 -30.56
C ALA A 406 -20.76 -4.22 -31.62
N ILE A 407 -20.73 -4.71 -32.86
CA ILE A 407 -21.59 -4.21 -33.95
C ILE A 407 -23.07 -4.47 -33.60
N ASP A 408 -23.40 -5.67 -33.11
CA ASP A 408 -24.76 -6.00 -32.70
C ASP A 408 -25.27 -5.11 -31.57
N GLU A 409 -24.44 -4.88 -30.54
CA GLU A 409 -24.77 -3.99 -29.44
C GLU A 409 -24.92 -2.54 -29.91
N MET A 410 -24.04 -2.06 -30.79
CA MET A 410 -24.12 -0.70 -31.31
C MET A 410 -25.36 -0.50 -32.19
N LYS A 411 -25.75 -1.50 -32.98
CA LYS A 411 -27.03 -1.53 -33.72
C LYS A 411 -28.22 -1.51 -32.77
N ALA A 412 -28.17 -2.23 -31.65
CA ALA A 412 -29.20 -2.15 -30.62
C ALA A 412 -29.28 -0.75 -29.99
N ALA A 413 -28.15 -0.08 -29.76
CA ALA A 413 -28.11 1.31 -29.30
C ALA A 413 -28.71 2.28 -30.33
N ALA A 414 -28.43 2.11 -31.62
CA ALA A 414 -28.98 2.94 -32.70
C ALA A 414 -30.50 2.83 -32.83
N LYS A 415 -31.08 1.65 -32.57
CA LYS A 415 -32.55 1.48 -32.49
C LYS A 415 -33.16 2.31 -31.35
N LEU A 416 -32.43 2.46 -30.24
CA LEU A 416 -32.86 3.31 -29.13
C LEU A 416 -32.65 4.79 -29.44
N LEU A 417 -31.53 5.20 -30.04
CA LEU A 417 -31.27 6.61 -30.37
C LEU A 417 -30.97 6.78 -31.88
N PRO A 418 -32.00 6.89 -32.73
CA PRO A 418 -31.81 7.04 -34.17
C PRO A 418 -31.28 8.43 -34.59
N GLU A 419 -31.39 9.43 -33.71
CA GLU A 419 -30.95 10.81 -33.95
C GLU A 419 -29.42 10.97 -33.82
N ASP A 420 -28.74 10.07 -33.11
CA ASP A 420 -27.31 10.20 -32.83
C ASP A 420 -26.46 9.78 -34.03
N GLU A 421 -26.02 10.76 -34.82
CA GLU A 421 -25.12 10.57 -35.97
C GLU A 421 -23.77 9.94 -35.60
N ASN A 422 -23.30 10.13 -34.37
CA ASN A 422 -22.04 9.53 -33.89
C ASN A 422 -22.14 7.99 -33.83
N ILE A 423 -23.28 7.45 -33.37
CA ILE A 423 -23.50 6.01 -33.29
C ILE A 423 -23.50 5.39 -34.70
N LYS A 424 -24.13 6.06 -35.68
CA LYS A 424 -24.14 5.61 -37.08
C LYS A 424 -22.73 5.57 -37.68
N LYS A 425 -21.92 6.62 -37.42
CA LYS A 425 -20.51 6.66 -37.85
C LYS A 425 -19.70 5.54 -37.21
N ASP A 426 -19.89 5.30 -35.91
CA ASP A 426 -19.20 4.24 -35.18
C ASP A 426 -19.57 2.85 -35.72
N ILE A 427 -20.84 2.59 -36.03
CA ILE A 427 -21.27 1.34 -36.68
C ILE A 427 -20.55 1.15 -38.01
N HIS A 428 -20.57 2.16 -38.88
CA HIS A 428 -19.93 2.06 -40.19
C HIS A 428 -18.40 1.87 -40.07
N ASN A 429 -17.75 2.51 -39.09
CA ASN A 429 -16.33 2.29 -38.81
C ASN A 429 -16.04 0.88 -38.32
N MET A 430 -16.92 0.31 -37.47
CA MET A 430 -16.80 -1.07 -36.98
C MET A 430 -17.05 -2.09 -38.10
N GLU A 431 -18.05 -1.88 -38.95
CA GLU A 431 -18.36 -2.75 -40.09
C GLU A 431 -17.20 -2.77 -41.09
N ARG A 432 -16.64 -1.61 -41.43
CA ARG A 432 -15.45 -1.53 -42.27
C ARG A 432 -14.25 -2.25 -41.65
N ALA A 433 -14.05 -2.11 -40.33
CA ALA A 433 -12.96 -2.80 -39.63
C ALA A 433 -13.14 -4.33 -39.64
N TRP A 434 -14.39 -4.79 -39.56
CA TRP A 434 -14.75 -6.19 -39.65
C TRP A 434 -14.55 -6.76 -41.06
N GLU A 435 -14.95 -6.03 -42.11
CA GLU A 435 -14.71 -6.41 -43.52
C GLU A 435 -13.21 -6.59 -43.82
N GLN A 436 -12.35 -5.79 -43.17
CA GLN A 436 -10.91 -5.89 -43.32
C GLN A 436 -10.31 -7.11 -42.61
N ASN A 437 -10.94 -7.61 -41.54
CA ASN A 437 -10.46 -8.77 -40.77
C ASN A 437 -11.63 -9.68 -40.33
N PRO A 438 -12.19 -10.51 -41.23
CA PRO A 438 -13.36 -11.34 -40.94
C PRO A 438 -13.09 -12.47 -39.92
N ASP A 439 -11.83 -12.91 -39.80
CA ASP A 439 -11.40 -14.06 -38.99
C ASP A 439 -11.01 -13.69 -37.54
N SER A 440 -11.20 -12.44 -37.10
CA SER A 440 -10.65 -11.95 -35.82
C SER A 440 -11.45 -12.31 -34.56
N ASP A 441 -12.35 -13.29 -34.63
CA ASP A 441 -13.36 -13.54 -33.59
C ASP A 441 -13.07 -14.77 -32.71
#